data_AF-A0A5C7JHA9-F1
#
_entry.id   AF-A0A5C7JHA9-F1
#
_cell.length_a   1.000
_cell.length_b   1.000
_cell.length_c   1.000
_cell.angle_alpha   90.00
_cell.angle_beta   90.00
_cell.angle_gamma   90.00
#
_symmetry.space_group_name_H-M   'P 1'
#
loop_
_entity.id
_entity.type
_entity.pdbx_description
1 polymer ?
#
loop_
_entity_poly.entity_id
_entity_poly.type
_entity_poly.pdbx_seq_one_letter_code
_entity_poly.pdbx_strand_id
1 'polypeptide(L)'
;MYSNRENYLIAANNYGLVAAGTKLYNTDGSVNILPGQLGIFNSKTHIAVNTFINPTDVYLAVGYDTNGDGVAEEVRKSAGDFKGCNSIVASAEPPRGGCPEIWDFLFDCTTCEAEYGIKVQVESTRQAPYFADQHLPTYPFNVITDCCGCETCTTDHNCNEIVCKIIDQINQTNSDSQSLLVKREFDFIVERLYPTISHLTLPCVSGSCGTSALCKLNSVELEYNSTTYTINTTVVNPNDPNTMLPGQVKLLENQLNAGLVTNNIPGKFHVIQKCTDSCFEITLNSCATIEDYDFEGTCTGVALTTEQPLTINVPTNCTDCGDAGTTIKRYTCGIRFIGKIFPQECGCFPPAEYIRNRGTRLRVFPTTGFDCNNWTVVQKQDLVLEEGKGVDLRWREYTQEIGGPGRAYAPQLAQLPPYGAQYGRIPSALTAKCTDYCQYSFQHNIYSNNEYGTGQTYYSKLHTIVAIPSTDTTTRSAFEGAINSWIGSLNCPISTITRSIDQDRPK
;
A
#
# COMPACT_ATOMS: atom_id res chain seq x y z
N MET A 1 -7.16 -25.97 3.94
CA MET A 1 -7.22 -24.57 3.44
C MET A 1 -8.47 -24.45 2.59
N TYR A 2 -9.57 -23.93 3.14
CA TYR A 2 -10.72 -23.56 2.33
C TYR A 2 -10.31 -22.28 1.60
N SER A 3 -9.96 -22.40 0.31
CA SER A 3 -9.83 -21.25 -0.58
C SER A 3 -11.21 -20.58 -0.63
N ASN A 4 -11.35 -19.41 0.00
CA ASN A 4 -12.52 -18.58 -0.22
C ASN A 4 -12.47 -18.14 -1.69
N ARG A 5 -13.48 -18.50 -2.47
CA ARG A 5 -13.58 -18.11 -3.88
C ARG A 5 -13.71 -16.58 -3.96
N GLU A 6 -12.73 -15.93 -4.57
CA GLU A 6 -12.73 -14.49 -4.89
C GLU A 6 -13.07 -14.30 -6.37
N ASN A 7 -14.14 -13.58 -6.68
CA ASN A 7 -14.50 -13.18 -8.05
C ASN A 7 -14.28 -11.67 -8.23
N TYR A 8 -13.57 -11.25 -9.28
CA TYR A 8 -13.30 -9.85 -9.59
C TYR A 8 -14.16 -9.37 -10.77
N LEU A 9 -14.96 -8.33 -10.53
CA LEU A 9 -15.79 -7.66 -11.53
C LEU A 9 -15.24 -6.26 -11.78
N ILE A 10 -14.58 -6.06 -12.91
CA ILE A 10 -13.84 -4.84 -13.19
C ILE A 10 -14.58 -4.00 -14.21
N ALA A 11 -14.96 -2.78 -13.84
CA ALA A 11 -15.55 -1.81 -14.75
C ALA A 11 -14.50 -1.10 -15.60
N ALA A 12 -14.91 -0.62 -16.76
CA ALA A 12 -14.09 0.25 -17.60
C ALA A 12 -14.94 1.24 -18.43
N ASN A 13 -14.25 2.26 -18.96
CA ASN A 13 -14.75 3.22 -19.95
C ASN A 13 -15.89 4.13 -19.45
N ASN A 14 -16.05 4.26 -18.13
CA ASN A 14 -17.02 5.16 -17.48
C ASN A 14 -18.48 4.99 -17.96
N TYR A 15 -18.88 3.77 -18.33
CA TYR A 15 -20.26 3.48 -18.73
C TYR A 15 -21.23 3.57 -17.54
N GLY A 16 -22.45 4.04 -17.78
CA GLY A 16 -23.54 3.85 -16.82
C GLY A 16 -23.85 2.36 -16.63
N LEU A 17 -24.51 2.02 -15.51
CA LEU A 17 -25.04 0.66 -15.32
C LEU A 17 -25.96 0.26 -16.48
N VAL A 18 -26.01 -1.03 -16.79
CA VAL A 18 -26.99 -1.58 -17.74
C VAL A 18 -28.39 -1.09 -17.38
N ALA A 19 -29.12 -0.56 -18.37
CA ALA A 19 -30.44 0.00 -18.15
C ALA A 19 -31.42 -1.05 -17.59
N ALA A 20 -32.24 -0.65 -16.61
CA ALA A 20 -33.25 -1.53 -16.04
C ALA A 20 -34.22 -2.05 -17.11
N GLY A 21 -34.59 -3.32 -17.05
CA GLY A 21 -35.44 -3.98 -18.05
C GLY A 21 -34.68 -4.65 -19.20
N THR A 22 -33.37 -4.39 -19.35
CA THR A 22 -32.53 -5.07 -20.35
C THR A 22 -32.28 -6.53 -19.94
N LYS A 23 -32.51 -7.48 -20.85
CA LYS A 23 -32.16 -8.89 -20.66
C LYS A 23 -30.66 -9.07 -20.85
N LEU A 24 -30.00 -9.81 -19.95
CA LEU A 24 -28.55 -10.09 -20.08
C LEU A 24 -28.22 -10.94 -21.30
N TYR A 25 -29.06 -11.93 -21.59
CA TYR A 25 -28.91 -12.83 -22.73
C TYR A 25 -30.03 -12.62 -23.73
N ASN A 26 -29.65 -12.49 -25.00
CA ASN A 26 -30.58 -12.50 -26.11
C ASN A 26 -31.04 -13.94 -26.40
N THR A 27 -32.08 -14.09 -27.22
CA THR A 27 -32.66 -15.40 -27.55
C THR A 27 -31.70 -16.30 -28.33
N ASP A 28 -30.71 -15.71 -29.02
CA ASP A 28 -29.64 -16.39 -29.73
C ASP A 28 -28.45 -16.81 -28.83
N GLY A 29 -28.50 -16.48 -27.53
CA GLY A 29 -27.42 -16.74 -26.58
C GLY A 29 -26.34 -15.65 -26.53
N SER A 30 -26.41 -14.63 -27.38
CA SER A 30 -25.49 -13.49 -27.34
C SER A 30 -25.71 -12.65 -26.07
N VAL A 31 -24.64 -11.98 -25.64
CA VAL A 31 -24.62 -11.16 -24.44
C VAL A 31 -25.01 -9.72 -24.78
N ASN A 32 -25.89 -9.13 -23.97
CA ASN A 32 -26.38 -7.75 -24.15
C ASN A 32 -25.84 -6.83 -23.05
N ILE A 33 -24.52 -6.74 -22.97
CA ILE A 33 -23.76 -5.83 -22.10
C ILE A 33 -22.46 -5.46 -22.81
N LEU A 34 -21.99 -4.22 -22.68
CA LEU A 34 -20.73 -3.81 -23.30
C LEU A 34 -19.51 -4.33 -22.49
N PRO A 35 -18.34 -4.54 -23.11
CA PRO A 35 -17.11 -4.85 -22.39
C PRO A 35 -16.80 -3.80 -21.31
N GLY A 36 -16.62 -4.25 -20.06
CA GLY A 36 -16.38 -3.40 -18.90
C GLY A 36 -17.60 -2.65 -18.38
N GLN A 37 -18.79 -2.84 -18.96
CA GLN A 37 -20.02 -2.28 -18.40
C GLN A 37 -20.55 -3.17 -17.27
N LEU A 38 -20.87 -2.56 -16.13
CA LEU A 38 -21.45 -3.24 -14.97
C LEU A 38 -22.98 -3.29 -15.06
N GLY A 39 -23.57 -4.38 -14.53
CA GLY A 39 -25.02 -4.49 -14.33
C GLY A 39 -25.37 -5.29 -13.08
N ILE A 40 -26.53 -4.96 -12.50
CA ILE A 40 -27.15 -5.71 -11.42
C ILE A 40 -28.37 -6.42 -12.02
N PHE A 41 -28.46 -7.74 -11.85
CA PHE A 41 -29.47 -8.55 -12.51
C PHE A 41 -30.28 -9.34 -11.50
N ASN A 42 -31.58 -9.48 -11.75
CA ASN A 42 -32.43 -10.40 -11.00
C ASN A 42 -31.96 -11.85 -11.25
N SER A 43 -31.75 -12.61 -10.17
CA SER A 43 -31.20 -13.97 -10.25
C SER A 43 -32.09 -14.97 -10.99
N LYS A 44 -33.41 -14.75 -11.03
CA LYS A 44 -34.38 -15.64 -11.68
C LYS A 44 -34.65 -15.26 -13.13
N THR A 45 -34.78 -13.96 -13.41
CA THR A 45 -35.20 -13.48 -14.75
C THR A 45 -34.04 -13.07 -15.65
N HIS A 46 -32.84 -12.86 -15.08
CA HIS A 46 -31.67 -12.33 -15.79
C HIS A 46 -31.92 -10.97 -16.46
N ILE A 47 -32.85 -10.18 -15.89
CA ILE A 47 -33.17 -8.82 -16.32
C ILE A 47 -32.48 -7.82 -15.40
N ALA A 48 -31.88 -6.78 -15.98
CA ALA A 48 -31.20 -5.71 -15.26
C ALA A 48 -32.18 -4.92 -14.37
N VAL A 49 -31.71 -4.57 -13.17
CA VAL A 49 -32.48 -3.87 -12.14
C VAL A 49 -31.59 -2.79 -11.50
N ASN A 50 -32.04 -1.53 -11.54
CA ASN A 50 -31.26 -0.40 -11.02
C ASN A 50 -31.93 0.30 -9.82
N THR A 51 -33.17 -0.06 -9.51
CA THR A 51 -33.94 0.45 -8.36
C THR A 51 -34.70 -0.70 -7.71
N PHE A 52 -34.80 -0.67 -6.38
CA PHE A 52 -35.33 -1.78 -5.61
C PHE A 52 -36.45 -1.29 -4.69
N ILE A 53 -37.69 -1.67 -5.03
CA ILE A 53 -38.88 -1.38 -4.22
C ILE A 53 -39.15 -2.54 -3.24
N ASN A 54 -38.74 -3.77 -3.60
CA ASN A 54 -38.89 -4.98 -2.80
C ASN A 54 -37.58 -5.79 -2.76
N PRO A 55 -37.31 -6.51 -1.66
CA PRO A 55 -36.14 -7.37 -1.55
C PRO A 55 -36.17 -8.43 -2.66
N THR A 56 -35.16 -8.39 -3.52
CA THR A 56 -35.03 -9.26 -4.69
C THR A 56 -33.65 -9.90 -4.68
N ASP A 57 -33.58 -11.20 -4.96
CA ASP A 57 -32.30 -11.90 -5.14
C ASP A 57 -31.62 -11.40 -6.42
N VAL A 58 -30.36 -10.98 -6.30
CA VAL A 58 -29.59 -10.38 -7.42
C VAL A 58 -28.23 -11.03 -7.58
N TYR A 59 -27.64 -10.88 -8.76
CA TYR A 59 -26.21 -11.09 -8.97
C TYR A 59 -25.63 -9.90 -9.74
N LEU A 60 -24.33 -9.70 -9.59
CA LEU A 60 -23.59 -8.66 -10.31
C LEU A 60 -22.93 -9.29 -11.53
N ALA A 61 -22.86 -8.57 -12.64
CA ALA A 61 -22.11 -9.02 -13.81
C ALA A 61 -21.43 -7.88 -14.55
N VAL A 62 -20.35 -8.24 -15.25
CA VAL A 62 -19.62 -7.36 -16.16
C VAL A 62 -19.43 -8.06 -17.51
N GLY A 63 -19.64 -7.33 -18.60
CA GLY A 63 -19.33 -7.82 -19.94
C GLY A 63 -17.83 -7.93 -20.12
N TYR A 64 -17.36 -9.01 -20.74
CA TYR A 64 -15.95 -9.20 -21.03
C TYR A 64 -15.75 -9.64 -22.48
N ASP A 65 -14.73 -9.05 -23.09
CA ASP A 65 -14.30 -9.30 -24.46
C ASP A 65 -13.20 -10.37 -24.43
N THR A 66 -13.43 -11.48 -25.09
CA THR A 66 -12.52 -12.64 -25.14
C THR A 66 -11.43 -12.49 -26.19
N ASN A 67 -11.69 -11.74 -27.26
CA ASN A 67 -10.91 -11.75 -28.49
C ASN A 67 -10.23 -10.38 -28.78
N GLY A 68 -10.63 -9.33 -28.07
CA GLY A 68 -10.12 -7.96 -28.18
C GLY A 68 -10.74 -7.13 -29.31
N ASP A 69 -11.89 -7.52 -29.86
CA ASP A 69 -12.56 -6.83 -30.98
C ASP A 69 -13.51 -5.69 -30.55
N GLY A 70 -13.70 -5.50 -29.24
CA GLY A 70 -14.54 -4.46 -28.65
C GLY A 70 -15.98 -4.87 -28.42
N VAL A 71 -16.34 -6.15 -28.64
CA VAL A 71 -17.66 -6.72 -28.33
C VAL A 71 -17.53 -7.68 -27.14
N ALA A 72 -18.55 -7.75 -26.28
CA ALA A 72 -18.55 -8.73 -25.19
C ALA A 72 -19.13 -10.06 -25.70
N GLU A 73 -18.32 -11.11 -25.76
CA GLU A 73 -18.84 -12.46 -26.04
C GLU A 73 -19.39 -13.13 -24.80
N GLU A 74 -18.88 -12.75 -23.62
CA GLU A 74 -19.19 -13.43 -22.39
C GLU A 74 -19.33 -12.46 -21.20
N VAL A 75 -19.77 -12.99 -20.06
CA VAL A 75 -19.98 -12.22 -18.84
C VAL A 75 -19.28 -12.86 -17.66
N ARG A 76 -18.61 -12.03 -16.86
CA ARG A 76 -18.18 -12.43 -15.52
C ARG A 76 -19.26 -12.07 -14.53
N LYS A 77 -19.54 -12.99 -13.62
CA LYS A 77 -20.61 -12.86 -12.62
C LYS A 77 -20.02 -12.86 -11.22
N SER A 78 -20.75 -12.27 -10.27
CA SER A 78 -20.47 -12.42 -8.84
C SER A 78 -20.39 -13.89 -8.46
N ALA A 79 -19.68 -14.17 -7.37
CA ALA A 79 -19.56 -15.51 -6.85
C ALA A 79 -20.92 -15.97 -6.31
N GLY A 80 -21.80 -16.51 -7.15
CA GLY A 80 -23.18 -16.82 -6.80
C GLY A 80 -24.09 -15.60 -6.66
N ASP A 81 -25.32 -15.86 -6.20
CA ASP A 81 -26.36 -14.84 -6.03
C ASP A 81 -26.38 -14.30 -4.61
N PHE A 82 -26.69 -13.01 -4.50
CA PHE A 82 -26.96 -12.33 -3.25
C PHE A 82 -28.41 -12.55 -2.81
N LYS A 83 -28.61 -13.08 -1.58
CA LYS A 83 -29.92 -13.48 -1.06
C LYS A 83 -30.14 -13.02 0.38
N GLY A 84 -31.13 -12.14 0.60
CA GLY A 84 -31.61 -11.72 1.92
C GLY A 84 -30.54 -11.07 2.82
N CYS A 85 -30.82 -10.93 4.13
CA CYS A 85 -29.92 -10.25 5.07
C CYS A 85 -28.90 -11.12 5.79
N ASN A 86 -29.10 -12.44 5.85
CA ASN A 86 -28.44 -13.28 6.86
C ASN A 86 -26.98 -13.66 6.57
N SER A 87 -26.33 -13.00 5.61
CA SER A 87 -24.96 -13.38 5.24
C SER A 87 -24.14 -12.33 4.50
N ILE A 88 -24.60 -11.08 4.34
CA ILE A 88 -23.88 -10.11 3.51
C ILE A 88 -23.12 -9.12 4.38
N VAL A 89 -21.80 -9.11 4.23
CA VAL A 89 -20.93 -8.02 4.68
C VAL A 89 -20.48 -7.29 3.43
N ALA A 90 -20.62 -5.98 3.42
CA ALA A 90 -20.24 -5.17 2.29
C ALA A 90 -19.45 -3.95 2.74
N SER A 91 -18.38 -3.66 2.02
CA SER A 91 -17.49 -2.53 2.29
C SER A 91 -17.04 -1.87 1.00
N ALA A 92 -16.66 -0.60 1.10
CA ALA A 92 -15.99 0.13 0.04
C ALA A 92 -14.63 0.60 0.53
N GLU A 93 -13.63 0.41 -0.31
CA GLU A 93 -12.28 0.89 -0.07
C GLU A 93 -11.84 1.81 -1.22
N PRO A 94 -11.44 3.07 -0.91
CA PRO A 94 -10.72 3.87 -1.88
C PRO A 94 -9.34 3.23 -2.16
N PRO A 95 -8.72 3.56 -3.32
CA PRO A 95 -7.34 3.14 -3.56
C PRO A 95 -6.42 3.72 -2.47
N ARG A 96 -5.46 2.91 -2.00
CA ARG A 96 -4.49 3.30 -0.97
C ARG A 96 -3.07 3.23 -1.49
N GLY A 97 -2.26 4.16 -1.01
CA GLY A 97 -0.82 4.10 -1.15
C GLY A 97 -0.22 3.04 -0.25
N GLY A 98 0.95 2.54 -0.65
CA GLY A 98 1.75 1.61 0.14
C GLY A 98 2.81 2.40 0.88
N CYS A 99 2.95 2.14 2.19
CA CYS A 99 3.92 2.84 3.01
C CYS A 99 4.86 1.84 3.71
N PRO A 100 6.17 2.14 3.75
CA PRO A 100 7.17 1.19 4.23
C PRO A 100 7.07 1.01 5.74
N GLU A 101 7.57 -0.11 6.27
CA GLU A 101 7.76 -0.23 7.71
C GLU A 101 8.92 0.65 8.17
N ILE A 102 8.73 1.40 9.26
CA ILE A 102 9.76 2.28 9.84
C ILE A 102 9.97 1.92 11.29
N TRP A 103 11.23 1.68 11.64
CA TRP A 103 11.69 1.39 13.00
C TRP A 103 12.77 2.38 13.41
N ASP A 104 12.60 2.99 14.58
CA ASP A 104 13.61 3.83 15.21
C ASP A 104 14.27 3.08 16.36
N PHE A 105 15.60 2.97 16.30
CA PHE A 105 16.42 2.49 17.41
C PHE A 105 17.05 3.70 18.10
N LEU A 106 16.66 3.94 19.35
CA LEU A 106 17.10 5.09 20.14
C LEU A 106 17.96 4.60 21.29
N PHE A 107 19.07 5.29 21.58
CA PHE A 107 19.96 4.91 22.67
C PHE A 107 20.76 6.09 23.25
N ASP A 108 21.12 5.92 24.50
CA ASP A 108 21.93 6.83 25.32
C ASP A 108 23.34 6.27 25.51
N CYS A 109 24.22 7.12 26.10
CA CYS A 109 25.45 6.80 26.83
C CYS A 109 26.22 5.54 26.37
N THR A 110 27.40 5.73 25.80
CA THR A 110 28.23 4.63 25.30
C THR A 110 29.60 4.64 25.96
N THR A 111 30.06 3.47 26.39
CA THR A 111 31.41 3.22 26.90
C THR A 111 32.44 3.18 25.77
N CYS A 112 33.63 3.72 26.03
CA CYS A 112 34.79 3.61 25.15
C CYS A 112 35.24 2.14 25.04
N GLU A 113 35.88 1.78 23.92
CA GLU A 113 36.45 0.43 23.70
C GLU A 113 35.47 -0.73 23.92
N ALA A 114 34.17 -0.50 23.72
CA ALA A 114 33.14 -1.53 23.86
C ALA A 114 32.61 -1.99 22.49
N GLU A 115 32.19 -3.25 22.43
CA GLU A 115 31.52 -3.83 21.28
C GLU A 115 30.01 -3.58 21.36
N TYR A 116 29.48 -2.93 20.33
CA TYR A 116 28.05 -2.69 20.14
C TYR A 116 27.54 -3.52 18.98
N GLY A 117 26.44 -4.23 19.21
CA GLY A 117 25.86 -5.12 18.22
C GLY A 117 24.36 -4.90 18.03
N ILE A 118 23.92 -4.89 16.78
CA ILE A 118 22.50 -4.85 16.40
C ILE A 118 22.22 -5.97 15.40
N LYS A 119 21.10 -6.65 15.56
CA LYS A 119 20.55 -7.59 14.59
C LYS A 119 19.32 -6.98 13.91
N VAL A 120 19.29 -7.08 12.59
CA VAL A 120 18.12 -6.73 11.77
C VAL A 120 17.58 -8.01 11.16
N GLN A 121 16.38 -8.40 11.57
CA GLN A 121 15.63 -9.49 10.96
C GLN A 121 14.73 -8.92 9.86
N VAL A 122 14.75 -9.57 8.70
CA VAL A 122 14.06 -9.12 7.49
C VAL A 122 13.06 -10.19 7.06
N GLU A 123 11.86 -9.79 6.72
CA GLU A 123 10.86 -10.63 6.08
C GLU A 123 10.47 -9.96 4.76
N SER A 124 10.97 -10.53 3.66
CA SER A 124 10.76 -10.02 2.29
C SER A 124 10.51 -11.18 1.35
N THR A 125 9.61 -11.00 0.38
CA THR A 125 9.35 -11.98 -0.67
C THR A 125 10.53 -12.21 -1.59
N ARG A 126 11.42 -11.23 -1.73
CA ARG A 126 12.66 -11.37 -2.51
C ARG A 126 13.63 -12.31 -1.81
N GLN A 127 13.64 -12.32 -0.48
CA GLN A 127 14.55 -13.15 0.30
C GLN A 127 13.97 -14.54 0.60
N ALA A 128 12.65 -14.68 0.69
CA ALA A 128 11.98 -15.93 1.03
C ALA A 128 12.46 -17.18 0.25
N PRO A 129 12.75 -17.13 -1.07
CA PRO A 129 13.21 -18.31 -1.81
C PRO A 129 14.62 -18.80 -1.42
N TYR A 130 15.43 -17.95 -0.77
CA TYR A 130 16.82 -18.25 -0.43
C TYR A 130 17.00 -18.82 0.98
N PHE A 131 15.94 -18.83 1.80
CA PHE A 131 15.96 -19.33 3.16
C PHE A 131 14.99 -20.50 3.31
N ALA A 132 15.30 -21.43 4.21
CA ALA A 132 14.41 -22.54 4.51
C ALA A 132 13.08 -22.04 5.09
N ASP A 133 12.00 -22.77 4.85
CA ASP A 133 10.69 -22.48 5.44
C ASP A 133 10.83 -22.23 6.95
N GLN A 134 10.21 -21.15 7.44
CA GLN A 134 10.25 -20.68 8.84
C GLN A 134 11.57 -20.03 9.33
N HIS A 135 12.59 -19.89 8.49
CA HIS A 135 13.79 -19.14 8.84
C HIS A 135 13.79 -17.74 8.21
N LEU A 136 13.68 -16.71 9.06
CA LEU A 136 13.79 -15.32 8.60
C LEU A 136 15.27 -14.88 8.54
N PRO A 137 15.72 -14.27 7.44
CA PRO A 137 17.05 -13.70 7.33
C PRO A 137 17.31 -12.73 8.48
N THR A 138 18.41 -12.94 9.19
CA THR A 138 18.83 -12.10 10.31
C THR A 138 20.28 -11.67 10.09
N TYR A 139 20.50 -10.36 10.01
CA TYR A 139 21.79 -9.76 9.73
C TYR A 139 22.37 -9.15 11.02
N PRO A 140 23.47 -9.68 11.57
CA PRO A 140 24.19 -9.06 12.67
C PRO A 140 25.14 -7.97 12.15
N PHE A 141 25.16 -6.84 12.85
CA PHE A 141 26.06 -5.72 12.63
C PHE A 141 26.74 -5.39 13.95
N ASN A 142 28.05 -5.57 14.01
CA ASN A 142 28.85 -5.32 15.20
C ASN A 142 29.90 -4.26 14.89
N VAL A 143 30.03 -3.29 15.79
CA VAL A 143 31.00 -2.20 15.73
C VAL A 143 31.72 -2.07 17.07
N ILE A 144 32.96 -1.61 17.03
CA ILE A 144 33.76 -1.33 18.22
C ILE A 144 34.03 0.16 18.24
N THR A 145 33.77 0.82 19.37
CA THR A 145 34.08 2.23 19.57
C THR A 145 35.58 2.44 19.74
N ASP A 146 36.10 3.55 19.23
CA ASP A 146 37.52 3.89 19.29
C ASP A 146 37.99 4.23 20.72
N CYS A 147 39.31 4.20 20.92
CA CYS A 147 39.96 4.53 22.18
C CYS A 147 39.81 6.02 22.47
N CYS A 148 39.34 6.34 23.68
CA CYS A 148 39.27 7.70 24.18
C CYS A 148 40.69 8.15 24.58
N GLY A 149 41.25 9.13 23.86
CA GLY A 149 42.55 9.71 24.22
C GLY A 149 42.57 10.20 25.67
N CYS A 150 43.70 10.07 26.35
CA CYS A 150 43.84 10.19 27.82
C CYS A 150 43.40 11.52 28.47
N GLU A 151 43.03 12.57 27.71
CA GLU A 151 42.85 13.92 28.28
C GLU A 151 41.54 14.65 27.92
N THR A 152 40.68 14.14 27.03
CA THR A 152 39.42 14.84 26.67
C THR A 152 38.25 13.87 26.43
N CYS A 153 37.73 13.27 27.49
CA CYS A 153 36.44 12.58 27.45
C CYS A 153 35.32 13.57 27.78
N THR A 154 34.82 14.30 26.77
CA THR A 154 33.52 14.94 26.89
C THR A 154 32.44 13.88 26.70
N THR A 155 31.43 13.90 27.57
CA THR A 155 30.37 12.87 27.69
C THR A 155 29.48 12.70 26.43
N ASP A 156 29.61 13.58 25.44
CA ASP A 156 28.78 13.61 24.21
C ASP A 156 29.42 12.91 22.98
N HIS A 157 30.61 12.31 23.11
CA HIS A 157 31.42 11.99 21.92
C HIS A 157 31.26 10.60 21.29
N ASN A 158 30.70 9.60 21.97
CA ASN A 158 30.80 8.21 21.47
C ASN A 158 29.53 7.67 20.79
N CYS A 159 28.34 8.24 21.02
CA CYS A 159 27.12 7.69 20.42
C CYS A 159 27.04 8.00 18.92
N ASN A 160 27.56 9.15 18.49
CA ASN A 160 27.64 9.54 17.09
C ASN A 160 28.57 8.62 16.28
N GLU A 161 29.67 8.19 16.90
CA GLU A 161 30.62 7.26 16.29
C GLU A 161 29.97 5.92 16.00
N ILE A 162 29.21 5.37 16.96
CA ILE A 162 28.45 4.13 16.79
C ILE A 162 27.43 4.26 15.67
N VAL A 163 26.68 5.36 15.65
CA VAL A 163 25.71 5.63 14.57
C VAL A 163 26.41 5.62 13.22
N CYS A 164 27.51 6.35 13.06
CA CYS A 164 28.27 6.38 11.81
C CYS A 164 28.81 5.00 11.44
N LYS A 165 29.50 4.31 12.35
CA LYS A 165 30.09 2.98 12.09
C LYS A 165 29.04 1.93 11.72
N ILE A 166 27.88 1.92 12.38
CA ILE A 166 26.78 0.99 12.06
C ILE A 166 26.20 1.30 10.69
N ILE A 167 25.92 2.58 10.41
CA ILE A 167 25.41 3.02 9.11
C ILE A 167 26.40 2.67 8.00
N ASP A 168 27.69 2.90 8.22
CA ASP A 168 28.72 2.63 7.24
C ASP A 168 28.91 1.13 6.99
N GLN A 169 28.80 0.31 8.04
CA GLN A 169 28.85 -1.15 7.94
C GLN A 169 27.65 -1.70 7.13
N ILE A 170 26.44 -1.16 7.36
CA ILE A 170 25.23 -1.56 6.63
C ILE A 170 25.30 -1.06 5.18
N ASN A 171 25.66 0.20 4.97
CA ASN A 171 25.73 0.82 3.64
C ASN A 171 26.97 0.41 2.83
N GLN A 172 27.92 -0.31 3.46
CA GLN A 172 29.19 -0.76 2.86
C GLN A 172 30.01 0.40 2.29
N THR A 173 30.04 1.52 3.00
CA THR A 173 30.79 2.73 2.62
C THR A 173 32.24 2.72 3.14
N ASN A 174 32.55 1.85 4.10
CA ASN A 174 33.90 1.67 4.64
C ASN A 174 34.85 1.05 3.59
N SER A 175 36.13 1.45 3.63
CA SER A 175 37.18 0.97 2.72
C SER A 175 37.32 -0.56 2.70
N ASP A 176 37.14 -1.22 3.86
CA ASP A 176 37.26 -2.68 3.98
C ASP A 176 36.07 -3.42 3.35
N SER A 177 34.90 -2.78 3.27
CA SER A 177 33.71 -3.33 2.59
C SER A 177 33.72 -3.16 1.07
N GLN A 178 34.58 -2.28 0.54
CA GLN A 178 34.74 -2.08 -0.91
C GLN A 178 35.49 -3.24 -1.61
N SER A 179 36.08 -4.18 -0.85
CA SER A 179 36.76 -5.36 -1.41
C SER A 179 35.82 -6.53 -1.71
N LEU A 180 34.52 -6.41 -1.41
CA LEU A 180 33.54 -7.44 -1.73
C LEU A 180 33.25 -7.41 -3.24
N LEU A 181 33.57 -8.51 -3.94
CA LEU A 181 33.30 -8.69 -5.37
C LEU A 181 31.81 -8.56 -5.74
N VAL A 182 30.91 -8.68 -4.76
CA VAL A 182 29.47 -8.49 -4.89
C VAL A 182 28.99 -7.62 -3.74
N LYS A 183 28.50 -6.42 -4.04
CA LYS A 183 27.84 -5.55 -3.06
C LYS A 183 26.59 -6.24 -2.55
N ARG A 184 26.47 -6.42 -1.24
CA ARG A 184 25.26 -7.02 -0.64
C ARG A 184 24.17 -5.96 -0.64
N GLU A 185 23.10 -6.17 -1.40
CA GLU A 185 21.94 -5.27 -1.34
C GLU A 185 20.99 -5.73 -0.22
N PHE A 186 20.72 -4.85 0.74
CA PHE A 186 19.71 -5.09 1.77
C PHE A 186 18.34 -4.59 1.30
N ASP A 187 17.28 -5.26 1.75
CA ASP A 187 15.88 -4.88 1.48
C ASP A 187 15.38 -3.76 2.42
N PHE A 188 16.30 -3.03 3.05
CA PHE A 188 16.02 -1.87 3.88
C PHE A 188 17.07 -0.79 3.67
N ILE A 189 16.74 0.42 4.09
CA ILE A 189 17.60 1.59 4.13
C ILE A 189 17.84 1.93 5.60
N VAL A 190 19.06 2.34 5.94
CA VAL A 190 19.40 2.82 7.27
C VAL A 190 19.88 4.26 7.18
N GLU A 191 19.51 5.06 8.16
CA GLU A 191 20.00 6.43 8.30
C GLU A 191 20.10 6.88 9.74
N ARG A 192 20.86 7.96 9.94
CA ARG A 192 20.98 8.63 11.22
C ARG A 192 19.70 9.39 11.49
N LEU A 193 19.22 9.31 12.72
CA LEU A 193 18.10 10.11 13.19
C LEU A 193 18.61 11.45 13.75
N TYR A 194 18.07 12.56 13.25
CA TYR A 194 18.36 13.90 13.75
C TYR A 194 17.33 14.34 14.80
N PRO A 195 17.59 15.42 15.56
CA PRO A 195 16.68 15.89 16.61
C PRO A 195 15.30 16.31 16.13
N THR A 196 15.17 16.64 14.84
CA THR A 196 13.93 17.13 14.22
C THR A 196 13.70 16.42 12.89
N ILE A 197 12.45 16.09 12.61
CA ILE A 197 11.99 15.69 11.28
C ILE A 197 10.89 16.65 10.85
N SER A 198 11.05 17.26 9.68
CA SER A 198 10.01 18.10 9.09
C SER A 198 9.22 17.30 8.06
N HIS A 199 7.90 17.40 8.10
CA HIS A 199 6.98 16.75 7.17
C HIS A 199 6.25 17.80 6.36
N LEU A 200 6.31 17.67 5.04
CA LEU A 200 5.58 18.48 4.08
C LEU A 200 4.75 17.56 3.20
N THR A 201 3.43 17.75 3.21
CA THR A 201 2.55 16.94 2.36
C THR A 201 2.71 17.33 0.87
N LEU A 202 2.81 16.36 -0.02
CA LEU A 202 2.85 16.57 -1.47
C LEU A 202 1.48 16.18 -2.07
N PRO A 203 0.59 17.17 -2.33
CA PRO A 203 -0.78 16.88 -2.72
C PRO A 203 -0.90 16.25 -4.11
N CYS A 204 -1.86 15.35 -4.26
CA CYS A 204 -2.31 14.87 -5.56
C CYS A 204 -3.27 15.88 -6.21
N VAL A 205 -3.15 16.00 -7.51
CA VAL A 205 -4.09 16.73 -8.37
C VAL A 205 -4.72 15.77 -9.38
N SER A 206 -6.02 15.89 -9.56
CA SER A 206 -6.74 15.13 -10.59
C SER A 206 -6.34 15.66 -11.97
N GLY A 207 -5.51 14.91 -12.70
CA GLY A 207 -5.19 15.23 -14.08
C GLY A 207 -6.39 15.04 -15.01
N SER A 208 -6.44 15.83 -16.08
CA SER A 208 -7.47 15.76 -17.13
C SER A 208 -7.51 14.44 -17.92
N CYS A 209 -6.50 13.57 -17.76
CA CYS A 209 -6.38 12.27 -18.43
C CYS A 209 -6.46 11.06 -17.48
N GLY A 210 -6.94 11.23 -16.25
CA GLY A 210 -7.15 10.10 -15.34
C GLY A 210 -5.89 9.49 -14.72
N THR A 211 -4.73 10.11 -14.94
CA THR A 211 -3.52 9.86 -14.15
C THR A 211 -3.54 10.78 -12.91
N SER A 212 -3.31 10.20 -11.74
CA SER A 212 -3.03 10.97 -10.52
C SER A 212 -1.72 11.73 -10.75
N ALA A 213 -1.80 13.03 -11.02
CA ALA A 213 -0.65 13.90 -11.08
C ALA A 213 -0.38 14.45 -9.67
N LEU A 214 0.83 14.96 -9.46
CA LEU A 214 1.26 15.57 -8.21
C LEU A 214 1.48 17.07 -8.44
N CYS A 215 1.31 17.86 -7.39
CA CYS A 215 1.67 19.27 -7.43
C CYS A 215 3.17 19.43 -7.71
N LYS A 216 3.51 20.34 -8.62
CA LYS A 216 4.90 20.68 -8.91
C LYS A 216 5.47 21.53 -7.78
N LEU A 217 6.53 21.06 -7.14
CA LEU A 217 7.27 21.78 -6.11
C LEU A 217 8.35 22.64 -6.77
N ASN A 218 8.25 23.95 -6.71
CA ASN A 218 9.24 24.87 -7.26
C ASN A 218 10.44 25.01 -6.33
N SER A 219 10.19 25.20 -5.03
CA SER A 219 11.25 25.35 -4.05
C SER A 219 10.82 24.93 -2.64
N VAL A 220 11.83 24.66 -1.81
CA VAL A 220 11.69 24.47 -0.35
C VAL A 220 12.69 25.41 0.32
N GLU A 221 12.24 26.13 1.34
CA GLU A 221 13.07 26.97 2.19
C GLU A 221 13.36 26.27 3.51
N LEU A 222 14.64 26.24 3.87
CA LEU A 222 15.16 25.58 5.05
C LEU A 222 15.81 26.59 5.99
N GLU A 223 15.56 26.49 7.29
CA GLU A 223 16.35 27.17 8.31
C GLU A 223 17.42 26.22 8.86
N TYR A 224 18.69 26.64 8.78
CA TYR A 224 19.82 25.94 9.38
C TYR A 224 20.80 26.95 9.98
N ASN A 225 21.14 26.81 11.26
CA ASN A 225 22.01 27.74 11.99
C ASN A 225 21.60 29.22 11.84
N SER A 226 20.29 29.50 11.94
CA SER A 226 19.70 30.84 11.76
C SER A 226 19.97 31.48 10.39
N THR A 227 20.26 30.66 9.38
CA THR A 227 20.39 31.06 7.97
C THR A 227 19.36 30.31 7.13
N THR A 228 18.68 31.04 6.25
CA THR A 228 17.70 30.48 5.32
C THR A 228 18.38 30.03 4.03
N TYR A 229 18.08 28.82 3.58
CA TYR A 229 18.56 28.22 2.35
C TYR A 229 17.38 27.82 1.46
N THR A 230 17.42 28.19 0.18
CA THR A 230 16.39 27.80 -0.78
C THR A 230 16.92 26.69 -1.69
N ILE A 231 16.19 25.58 -1.77
CA ILE A 231 16.45 24.50 -2.70
C ILE A 231 15.40 24.56 -3.81
N ASN A 232 15.83 24.85 -5.03
CA ASN A 232 14.95 24.88 -6.20
C ASN A 232 14.88 23.50 -6.86
N THR A 233 13.71 23.16 -7.40
CA THR A 233 13.49 21.91 -8.15
C THR A 233 12.96 22.20 -9.55
N THR A 234 13.25 21.30 -10.49
CA THR A 234 12.90 21.46 -11.92
C THR A 234 12.05 20.31 -12.45
N VAL A 235 11.56 19.44 -11.56
CA VAL A 235 10.81 18.25 -11.95
C VAL A 235 9.43 18.65 -12.44
N VAL A 236 9.15 18.35 -13.70
CA VAL A 236 7.89 18.72 -14.35
C VAL A 236 7.39 17.61 -15.26
N ASN A 237 6.07 17.46 -15.32
CA ASN A 237 5.40 16.58 -16.25
C ASN A 237 5.59 17.13 -17.69
N PRO A 238 6.14 16.34 -18.63
CA PRO A 238 6.32 16.79 -20.02
C PRO A 238 5.04 17.24 -20.72
N ASN A 239 3.88 16.75 -20.28
CA ASN A 239 2.58 17.03 -20.89
C ASN A 239 1.81 18.17 -20.20
N ASP A 240 2.23 18.59 -19.00
CA ASP A 240 1.59 19.66 -18.24
C ASP A 240 2.61 20.37 -17.34
N PRO A 241 2.99 21.62 -17.64
CA PRO A 241 4.04 22.33 -16.93
C PRO A 241 3.71 22.66 -15.46
N ASN A 242 2.44 22.53 -15.06
CA ASN A 242 2.00 22.86 -13.70
C ASN A 242 1.99 21.65 -12.76
N THR A 243 2.28 20.45 -13.26
CA THR A 243 2.19 19.21 -12.49
C THR A 243 3.45 18.36 -12.61
N MET A 244 3.54 17.35 -11.74
CA MET A 244 4.59 16.33 -11.72
C MET A 244 3.95 14.94 -11.83
N LEU A 245 4.62 13.98 -12.45
CA LEU A 245 4.16 12.59 -12.49
C LEU A 245 4.65 11.82 -11.24
N PRO A 246 3.87 10.87 -10.69
CA PRO A 246 4.31 10.02 -9.57
C PRO A 246 5.63 9.27 -9.84
N GLY A 247 5.88 8.86 -11.09
CA GLY A 247 7.14 8.24 -11.48
C GLY A 247 8.38 9.15 -11.38
N GLN A 248 8.18 10.46 -11.24
CA GLN A 248 9.28 11.43 -11.10
C GLN A 248 9.61 11.74 -9.63
N VAL A 249 8.91 11.15 -8.66
CA VAL A 249 9.14 11.38 -7.22
C VAL A 249 10.59 11.11 -6.82
N LYS A 250 11.24 10.07 -7.38
CA LYS A 250 12.64 9.80 -7.06
C LYS A 250 13.60 10.88 -7.61
N LEU A 251 13.26 11.49 -8.74
CA LEU A 251 14.04 12.61 -9.27
C LEU A 251 13.93 13.83 -8.37
N LEU A 252 12.73 14.09 -7.83
CA LEU A 252 12.50 15.15 -6.84
C LEU A 252 13.34 14.92 -5.58
N GLU A 253 13.28 13.71 -5.01
CA GLU A 253 14.07 13.34 -3.83
C GLU A 253 15.59 13.54 -4.07
N ASN A 254 16.08 13.16 -5.26
CA ASN A 254 17.49 13.34 -5.61
C ASN A 254 17.88 14.82 -5.74
N GLN A 255 17.02 15.67 -6.32
CA GLN A 255 17.28 17.11 -6.43
C GLN A 255 17.31 17.78 -5.05
N LEU A 256 16.35 17.44 -4.17
CA LEU A 256 16.31 17.94 -2.79
C LEU A 256 17.57 17.54 -2.01
N ASN A 257 17.97 16.27 -2.10
CA ASN A 257 19.19 15.78 -1.45
C ASN A 257 20.47 16.42 -2.02
N ALA A 258 20.55 16.67 -3.33
CA ALA A 258 21.67 17.39 -3.93
C ALA A 258 21.77 18.85 -3.43
N GLY A 259 20.63 19.48 -3.16
CA GLY A 259 20.55 20.80 -2.54
C GLY A 259 21.12 20.82 -1.12
N LEU A 260 20.84 19.80 -0.30
CA LEU A 260 21.45 19.66 1.03
C LEU A 260 22.98 19.57 0.96
N VAL A 261 23.50 18.74 0.04
CA VAL A 261 24.94 18.55 -0.15
C VAL A 261 25.63 19.85 -0.58
N THR A 262 25.01 20.59 -1.52
CA THR A 262 25.57 21.85 -2.04
C THR A 262 25.64 22.92 -0.96
N ASN A 263 24.65 22.96 -0.05
CA ASN A 263 24.60 23.90 1.06
C ASN A 263 25.30 23.38 2.34
N ASN A 264 25.94 22.22 2.30
CA ASN A 264 26.59 21.57 3.43
C ASN A 264 25.66 21.40 4.66
N ILE A 265 24.39 21.09 4.40
CA ILE A 265 23.37 20.85 5.43
C ILE A 265 23.34 19.35 5.72
N PRO A 266 23.60 18.91 6.97
CA PRO A 266 23.55 17.50 7.33
C PRO A 266 22.10 17.02 7.40
N GLY A 267 21.75 15.99 6.65
CA GLY A 267 20.40 15.44 6.65
C GLY A 267 20.08 14.69 5.38
N LYS A 268 18.83 14.22 5.29
CA LYS A 268 18.31 13.55 4.12
C LYS A 268 16.83 13.83 3.92
N PHE A 269 16.45 14.08 2.67
CA PHE A 269 15.07 14.06 2.24
C PHE A 269 14.66 12.66 1.81
N HIS A 270 13.46 12.24 2.21
CA HIS A 270 12.72 11.14 1.59
C HIS A 270 11.38 11.62 1.09
N VAL A 271 10.96 11.12 -0.06
CA VAL A 271 9.60 11.33 -0.55
C VAL A 271 8.90 9.98 -0.55
N ILE A 272 8.01 9.80 0.40
CA ILE A 272 7.36 8.52 0.71
C ILE A 272 5.87 8.65 0.42
N GLN A 273 5.25 7.58 -0.07
CA GLN A 273 3.80 7.56 -0.23
C GLN A 273 3.12 7.44 1.14
N LYS A 274 2.05 8.20 1.35
CA LYS A 274 1.28 8.15 2.60
C LYS A 274 0.53 6.83 2.73
N CYS A 275 0.34 6.37 3.96
CA CYS A 275 -0.44 5.16 4.23
C CYS A 275 -1.96 5.37 4.03
N THR A 276 -2.43 6.60 4.16
CA THR A 276 -3.87 6.92 4.20
C THR A 276 -4.49 7.18 2.84
N ASP A 277 -3.68 7.63 1.88
CA ASP A 277 -4.11 8.00 0.54
C ASP A 277 -3.03 7.64 -0.48
N SER A 278 -3.30 7.86 -1.76
CA SER A 278 -2.36 7.60 -2.84
C SER A 278 -1.30 8.71 -3.01
N CYS A 279 -1.29 9.74 -2.16
CA CYS A 279 -0.41 10.90 -2.27
C CYS A 279 0.90 10.69 -1.51
N PHE A 280 1.78 11.68 -1.60
CA PHE A 280 3.15 11.59 -1.09
C PHE A 280 3.38 12.58 0.05
N GLU A 281 4.41 12.32 0.83
CA GLU A 281 4.93 13.19 1.86
C GLU A 281 6.44 13.33 1.68
N ILE A 282 6.91 14.57 1.75
CA ILE A 282 8.32 14.92 1.78
C ILE A 282 8.70 14.99 3.26
N THR A 283 9.67 14.18 3.65
CA THR A 283 10.22 14.16 5.01
C THR A 283 11.67 14.60 4.97
N LEU A 284 12.02 15.56 5.83
CA LEU A 284 13.39 16.03 6.02
C LEU A 284 13.85 15.57 7.40
N ASN A 285 14.77 14.60 7.42
CA ASN A 285 15.46 14.18 8.63
C ASN A 285 16.80 14.92 8.70
N SER A 286 16.87 16.00 9.49
CA SER A 286 18.00 16.94 9.51
C SER A 286 18.04 17.75 10.81
N CYS A 287 19.17 18.43 11.05
CA CYS A 287 19.22 19.54 12.00
C CYS A 287 18.50 20.81 11.49
N ALA A 288 18.17 20.86 10.20
CA ALA A 288 17.42 21.95 9.57
C ALA A 288 15.90 21.70 9.62
N THR A 289 15.12 22.77 9.65
CA THR A 289 13.64 22.74 9.56
C THR A 289 13.16 23.29 8.23
N ILE A 290 12.02 22.77 7.74
CA ILE A 290 11.34 23.36 6.59
C ILE A 290 10.49 24.52 7.11
N GLU A 291 10.81 25.73 6.66
CA GLU A 291 10.09 26.94 7.05
C GLU A 291 9.02 27.34 6.02
N ASP A 292 9.35 27.20 4.73
CA ASP A 292 8.44 27.58 3.64
C ASP A 292 8.60 26.67 2.41
N TYR A 293 7.63 26.72 1.51
CA TYR A 293 7.61 25.97 0.26
C TYR A 293 6.81 26.70 -0.81
N ASP A 294 7.21 26.53 -2.07
CA ASP A 294 6.47 27.07 -3.21
C ASP A 294 5.97 25.94 -4.12
N PHE A 295 4.66 25.79 -4.22
CA PHE A 295 4.02 24.90 -5.20
C PHE A 295 3.49 25.72 -6.38
N GLU A 296 3.66 25.19 -7.59
CA GLU A 296 3.07 25.79 -8.78
C GLU A 296 1.53 25.64 -8.77
N GLY A 297 0.82 26.72 -9.14
CA GLY A 297 -0.61 26.68 -9.43
C GLY A 297 -1.54 26.77 -8.21
N THR A 298 -2.62 25.98 -8.21
CA THR A 298 -3.69 26.05 -7.18
C THR A 298 -3.42 25.18 -5.95
N CYS A 299 -2.25 24.54 -5.89
CA CYS A 299 -1.82 23.68 -4.80
C CYS A 299 -1.43 24.52 -3.56
N THR A 300 -2.41 24.97 -2.79
CA THR A 300 -2.19 25.86 -1.63
C THR A 300 -2.71 25.25 -0.32
N GLY A 301 -2.12 25.64 0.80
CA GLY A 301 -2.64 25.31 2.14
C GLY A 301 -2.19 23.96 2.72
N VAL A 302 -0.97 23.54 2.43
CA VAL A 302 -0.41 22.27 2.90
C VAL A 302 0.13 22.41 4.32
N ALA A 303 -0.19 21.46 5.20
CA ALA A 303 0.35 21.43 6.55
C ALA A 303 1.84 21.08 6.55
N LEU A 304 2.63 21.93 7.20
CA LEU A 304 3.98 21.62 7.68
C LEU A 304 3.86 21.14 9.13
N THR A 305 4.47 20.00 9.43
CA THR A 305 4.52 19.49 10.81
C THR A 305 5.93 19.04 11.15
N THR A 306 6.33 19.23 12.40
CA THR A 306 7.64 18.79 12.89
C THR A 306 7.49 17.71 13.95
N GLU A 307 8.33 16.69 13.88
CA GLU A 307 8.46 15.62 14.86
C GLU A 307 9.82 15.72 15.57
N GLN A 308 9.86 15.37 16.87
CA GLN A 308 11.11 15.19 17.63
C GLN A 308 11.37 13.70 17.86
N PRO A 309 11.98 12.98 16.92
CA PRO A 309 11.97 11.52 16.91
C PRO A 309 12.87 10.89 18.00
N LEU A 310 13.80 11.66 18.58
CA LEU A 310 14.64 11.23 19.71
C LEU A 310 13.92 11.32 21.07
N THR A 311 12.69 11.83 21.10
CA THR A 311 11.93 12.03 22.34
C THR A 311 10.72 11.10 22.35
N ILE A 312 10.60 10.25 23.37
CA ILE A 312 9.50 9.30 23.50
C ILE A 312 8.87 9.34 24.89
N ASN A 313 7.61 8.90 24.96
CA ASN A 313 6.91 8.69 26.22
C ASN A 313 7.21 7.28 26.73
N VAL A 314 7.87 7.18 27.88
CA VAL A 314 8.18 5.92 28.56
C VAL A 314 7.22 5.75 29.73
N PRO A 315 6.54 4.61 29.89
CA PRO A 315 5.71 4.35 31.06
C PRO A 315 6.58 4.30 32.33
N THR A 316 6.18 5.04 33.37
CA THR A 316 6.90 5.06 34.66
C THR A 316 6.48 3.95 35.61
N ASN A 317 5.24 3.47 35.48
CA ASN A 317 4.61 2.50 36.37
C ASN A 317 3.98 1.37 35.56
N CYS A 318 3.49 0.32 36.24
CA CYS A 318 2.75 -0.75 35.59
C CYS A 318 1.55 -0.18 34.81
N THR A 319 1.47 -0.49 33.52
CA THR A 319 0.49 0.06 32.56
C THR A 319 -0.96 -0.22 32.96
N ASP A 320 -1.21 -1.25 33.77
CA ASP A 320 -2.54 -1.72 34.15
C ASP A 320 -2.94 -1.37 35.60
N CYS A 321 -2.15 -0.52 36.27
CA CYS A 321 -2.41 -0.09 37.65
C CYS A 321 -2.97 1.33 37.72
N GLY A 322 -3.67 1.68 38.81
CA GLY A 322 -4.26 3.02 39.03
C GLY A 322 -3.24 4.16 39.09
N ASP A 323 -1.95 3.83 39.20
CA ASP A 323 -0.83 4.77 39.20
C ASP A 323 -0.12 4.85 37.84
N ALA A 324 -0.73 4.35 36.75
CA ALA A 324 -0.15 4.42 35.41
C ALA A 324 0.22 5.87 35.05
N GLY A 325 1.50 6.08 34.70
CA GLY A 325 2.05 7.38 34.34
C GLY A 325 3.07 7.24 33.22
N THR A 326 3.32 8.33 32.50
CA THR A 326 4.32 8.39 31.44
C THR A 326 5.29 9.53 31.70
N THR A 327 6.59 9.27 31.56
CA THR A 327 7.63 10.30 31.53
C THR A 327 8.18 10.47 30.12
N ILE A 328 8.50 11.71 29.79
CA ILE A 328 9.21 12.03 28.55
C ILE A 328 10.68 11.69 28.74
N LYS A 329 11.20 10.80 27.90
CA LYS A 329 12.63 10.49 27.82
C LYS A 329 13.17 10.98 26.47
N ARG A 330 14.23 11.78 26.52
CA ARG A 330 14.98 12.22 25.35
C ARG A 330 16.26 11.42 25.26
N TYR A 331 16.45 10.74 24.14
CA TYR A 331 17.65 9.97 23.85
C TYR A 331 18.71 10.85 23.15
N THR A 332 19.99 10.54 23.37
CA THR A 332 21.09 11.29 22.76
C THR A 332 21.26 10.97 21.27
N CYS A 333 21.11 9.70 20.89
CA CYS A 333 21.36 9.19 19.55
C CYS A 333 20.23 8.28 19.05
N GLY A 334 20.11 8.17 17.72
CA GLY A 334 19.14 7.26 17.11
C GLY A 334 19.49 6.89 15.67
N ILE A 335 18.99 5.72 15.25
CA ILE A 335 19.12 5.16 13.91
C ILE A 335 17.72 4.79 13.42
N ARG A 336 17.38 5.22 12.21
CA ARG A 336 16.12 4.87 11.55
C ARG A 336 16.34 3.80 10.49
N PHE A 337 15.53 2.76 10.54
CA PHE A 337 15.47 1.69 9.56
C PHE A 337 14.17 1.81 8.78
N ILE A 338 14.27 1.83 7.45
CA ILE A 338 13.13 1.99 6.53
C ILE A 338 13.11 0.76 5.61
N GLY A 339 12.03 -0.02 5.67
CA GLY A 339 11.83 -1.16 4.77
C GLY A 339 11.66 -0.70 3.33
N LYS A 340 12.22 -1.44 2.36
CA LYS A 340 11.97 -1.15 0.95
C LYS A 340 10.58 -1.67 0.56
N ILE A 341 9.87 -0.87 -0.23
CA ILE A 341 8.72 -1.31 -1.02
C ILE A 341 9.18 -1.49 -2.46
N PHE A 342 8.78 -2.60 -3.06
CA PHE A 342 9.07 -2.95 -4.45
C PHE A 342 7.84 -2.63 -5.32
N PRO A 343 7.77 -1.45 -5.96
CA PRO A 343 6.63 -1.13 -6.82
C PRO A 343 6.59 -2.09 -8.02
N GLN A 344 5.39 -2.50 -8.43
CA GLN A 344 5.22 -3.25 -9.66
C GLN A 344 4.90 -2.30 -10.79
N GLU A 345 5.79 -2.25 -11.78
CA GLU A 345 5.56 -1.44 -12.95
C GLU A 345 4.42 -2.02 -13.80
N CYS A 346 3.63 -1.10 -14.35
CA CYS A 346 2.42 -1.42 -15.10
C CYS A 346 2.69 -1.74 -16.58
N GLY A 347 3.82 -2.40 -16.85
CA GLY A 347 4.35 -2.66 -18.19
C GLY A 347 3.59 -3.73 -18.98
N CYS A 348 4.32 -4.44 -19.85
CA CYS A 348 3.78 -5.53 -20.66
C CYS A 348 3.15 -6.61 -19.78
N PHE A 349 2.02 -7.15 -20.23
CA PHE A 349 1.29 -8.20 -19.52
C PHE A 349 1.29 -9.51 -20.33
N PRO A 350 1.47 -10.67 -19.69
CA PRO A 350 1.72 -10.88 -18.25
C PRO A 350 3.11 -10.36 -17.84
N PRO A 351 3.27 -9.83 -16.61
CA PRO A 351 4.59 -9.44 -16.11
C PRO A 351 5.49 -10.69 -16.03
N ALA A 352 6.79 -10.49 -16.26
CA ALA A 352 7.78 -11.57 -16.14
C ALA A 352 7.80 -12.16 -14.71
N GLU A 353 7.66 -11.30 -13.71
CA GLU A 353 7.55 -11.66 -12.30
C GLU A 353 6.42 -10.85 -11.66
N TYR A 354 5.55 -11.53 -10.91
CA TYR A 354 4.54 -10.90 -10.06
C TYR A 354 4.85 -11.18 -8.59
N ILE A 355 5.15 -10.11 -7.85
CA ILE A 355 5.43 -10.20 -6.42
C ILE A 355 4.16 -9.81 -5.66
N ARG A 356 3.52 -10.77 -4.99
CA ARG A 356 2.26 -10.54 -4.25
C ARG A 356 2.45 -9.69 -2.99
N ASN A 357 3.51 -9.95 -2.23
CA ASN A 357 3.83 -9.16 -1.04
C ASN A 357 5.07 -8.31 -1.35
N ARG A 358 4.85 -7.03 -1.59
CA ARG A 358 5.84 -6.07 -2.13
C ARG A 358 6.56 -5.27 -1.05
N GLY A 359 6.26 -5.54 0.20
CA GLY A 359 6.87 -4.84 1.32
C GLY A 359 7.92 -5.69 2.00
N THR A 360 8.86 -5.00 2.62
CA THR A 360 9.83 -5.59 3.53
C THR A 360 9.37 -5.33 4.94
N ARG A 361 9.20 -6.40 5.72
CA ARG A 361 9.01 -6.29 7.16
C ARG A 361 10.33 -6.36 7.90
N LEU A 362 10.46 -5.58 8.95
CA LEU A 362 11.69 -5.42 9.72
C LEU A 362 11.47 -5.71 11.19
N ARG A 363 12.49 -6.26 11.85
CA ARG A 363 12.60 -6.27 13.30
C ARG A 363 14.03 -5.97 13.71
N VAL A 364 14.20 -5.01 14.60
CA VAL A 364 15.51 -4.54 15.06
C VAL A 364 15.71 -4.95 16.51
N PHE A 365 16.84 -5.57 16.79
CA PHE A 365 17.17 -6.06 18.13
C PHE A 365 18.61 -5.66 18.49
N PRO A 366 18.86 -4.92 19.58
CA PRO A 366 20.21 -4.78 20.10
C PRO A 366 20.66 -6.12 20.69
N THR A 367 21.95 -6.43 20.55
CA THR A 367 22.53 -7.70 21.03
C THR A 367 23.55 -7.50 22.14
N THR A 368 24.44 -6.52 21.99
CA THR A 368 25.61 -6.32 22.87
C THR A 368 25.91 -4.84 23.01
N GLY A 369 26.49 -4.44 24.15
CA GLY A 369 26.97 -3.08 24.40
C GLY A 369 25.95 -2.08 24.95
N PHE A 370 24.64 -2.37 24.86
CA PHE A 370 23.60 -1.45 25.30
C PHE A 370 23.08 -1.77 26.71
N ASP A 371 23.32 -0.86 27.66
CA ASP A 371 22.87 -1.00 29.05
C ASP A 371 21.34 -1.04 29.19
N CYS A 372 20.85 -1.73 30.22
CA CYS A 372 19.42 -1.75 30.54
C CYS A 372 18.88 -0.33 30.72
N ASN A 373 17.69 -0.07 30.17
CA ASN A 373 17.02 1.24 30.16
C ASN A 373 17.70 2.37 29.38
N ASN A 374 18.87 2.14 28.76
CA ASN A 374 19.58 3.14 27.96
C ASN A 374 19.29 3.01 26.46
N TRP A 375 18.38 2.15 26.06
CA TRP A 375 17.95 2.03 24.67
C TRP A 375 16.46 1.70 24.57
N THR A 376 15.89 1.92 23.40
CA THR A 376 14.56 1.45 23.03
C THR A 376 14.48 1.24 21.53
N VAL A 377 13.56 0.38 21.11
CA VAL A 377 13.23 0.15 19.71
C VAL A 377 11.76 0.51 19.56
N VAL A 378 11.45 1.45 18.67
CA VAL A 378 10.09 1.97 18.46
C VAL A 378 9.67 1.74 17.02
N GLN A 379 8.56 1.02 16.85
CA GLN A 379 7.90 0.92 15.56
C GLN A 379 7.13 2.22 15.30
N LYS A 380 7.57 2.98 14.30
CA LYS A 380 6.98 4.28 13.94
C LYS A 380 5.87 4.15 12.92
N GLN A 381 6.02 3.21 12.00
CA GLN A 381 5.07 2.98 10.93
C GLN A 381 5.02 1.50 10.57
N ASP A 382 3.79 0.97 10.47
CA ASP A 382 3.54 -0.37 9.98
C ASP A 382 3.65 -0.44 8.46
N LEU A 383 4.09 -1.60 7.95
CA LEU A 383 4.01 -1.87 6.51
C LEU A 383 2.54 -1.91 6.07
N VAL A 384 2.17 -0.97 5.21
CA VAL A 384 0.89 -1.01 4.47
C VAL A 384 1.20 -1.26 3.01
N LEU A 385 0.60 -2.30 2.42
CA LEU A 385 0.73 -2.58 1.00
C LEU A 385 -0.25 -1.71 0.21
N GLU A 386 0.11 -1.39 -1.03
CA GLU A 386 -0.79 -0.69 -1.94
C GLU A 386 -2.06 -1.52 -2.19
N GLU A 387 -3.22 -0.85 -2.19
CA GLU A 387 -4.51 -1.47 -2.46
C GLU A 387 -5.25 -0.69 -3.56
N GLY A 388 -5.99 -1.39 -4.41
CA GLY A 388 -6.74 -0.77 -5.50
C GLY A 388 -5.89 -0.34 -6.69
N LYS A 389 -4.64 -0.81 -6.79
CA LYS A 389 -3.78 -0.55 -7.95
C LYS A 389 -4.17 -1.42 -9.12
N GLY A 390 -4.29 -0.82 -10.30
CA GLY A 390 -4.66 -1.49 -11.53
C GLY A 390 -3.74 -2.66 -11.91
N VAL A 391 -2.44 -2.56 -11.60
CA VAL A 391 -1.47 -3.65 -11.84
C VAL A 391 -1.82 -4.93 -11.08
N ASP A 392 -2.28 -4.79 -9.83
CA ASP A 392 -2.68 -5.92 -8.99
C ASP A 392 -4.01 -6.48 -9.44
N LEU A 393 -4.93 -5.60 -9.81
CA LEU A 393 -6.22 -6.01 -10.34
C LEU A 393 -6.08 -6.73 -11.67
N ARG A 394 -5.16 -6.33 -12.57
CA ARG A 394 -4.86 -7.08 -13.80
C ARG A 394 -4.36 -8.49 -13.50
N TRP A 395 -3.47 -8.63 -12.53
CA TRP A 395 -2.99 -9.96 -12.14
C TRP A 395 -4.07 -10.80 -11.47
N ARG A 396 -4.85 -10.23 -10.55
CA ARG A 396 -6.00 -10.89 -9.90
C ARG A 396 -7.07 -11.28 -10.92
N GLU A 397 -7.37 -10.40 -11.87
CA GLU A 397 -8.28 -10.65 -12.99
C GLU A 397 -7.79 -11.76 -13.92
N TYR A 398 -6.49 -11.79 -14.19
CA TYR A 398 -5.88 -12.83 -15.01
C TYR A 398 -5.85 -14.18 -14.30
N THR A 399 -5.62 -14.19 -12.99
CA THR A 399 -5.48 -15.39 -12.15
C THR A 399 -6.81 -15.90 -11.59
N GLN A 400 -7.87 -15.09 -11.59
CA GLN A 400 -9.21 -15.52 -11.20
C GLN A 400 -9.68 -16.67 -12.10
N GLU A 401 -10.51 -17.54 -11.55
CA GLU A 401 -11.11 -18.64 -12.31
C GLU A 401 -12.30 -18.13 -13.13
N ILE A 402 -12.35 -18.48 -14.41
CA ILE A 402 -13.41 -18.06 -15.35
C ILE A 402 -14.66 -18.98 -15.21
N GLY A 403 -14.73 -19.83 -14.18
CA GLY A 403 -15.78 -20.84 -14.03
C GLY A 403 -17.14 -20.28 -13.60
N GLY A 404 -18.16 -20.49 -14.45
CA GLY A 404 -19.56 -20.04 -14.29
C GLY A 404 -20.30 -20.48 -13.01
N PRO A 405 -21.62 -20.24 -12.93
CA PRO A 405 -22.39 -20.50 -11.71
C PRO A 405 -22.41 -21.99 -11.33
N GLY A 406 -22.21 -22.29 -10.04
CA GLY A 406 -22.37 -23.64 -9.50
C GLY A 406 -21.28 -24.65 -9.89
N ARG A 407 -21.68 -25.82 -10.41
CA ARG A 407 -20.81 -26.98 -10.68
C ARG A 407 -19.87 -26.85 -11.89
N ALA A 408 -19.90 -25.72 -12.60
CA ALA A 408 -18.90 -25.37 -13.61
C ALA A 408 -17.54 -24.93 -12.99
N TYR A 409 -17.42 -25.01 -11.66
CA TYR A 409 -16.17 -24.87 -10.92
C TYR A 409 -15.18 -25.96 -11.31
N ALA A 410 -14.07 -25.56 -11.93
CA ALA A 410 -12.97 -26.43 -12.31
C ALA A 410 -11.78 -26.21 -11.33
N PRO A 411 -11.74 -26.91 -10.19
CA PRO A 411 -10.67 -26.75 -9.19
C PRO A 411 -9.27 -27.06 -9.72
N GLN A 412 -9.17 -27.69 -10.88
CA GLN A 412 -7.91 -27.97 -11.57
C GLN A 412 -7.25 -26.69 -12.13
N LEU A 413 -8.00 -25.59 -12.31
CA LEU A 413 -7.48 -24.29 -12.72
C LEU A 413 -7.04 -23.41 -11.53
N ALA A 414 -7.34 -23.84 -10.30
CA ALA A 414 -6.92 -23.20 -9.04
C ALA A 414 -5.42 -23.38 -8.76
N GLN A 415 -4.85 -24.48 -9.26
CA GLN A 415 -3.42 -24.70 -9.22
C GLN A 415 -2.80 -23.87 -10.33
N LEU A 416 -2.15 -22.76 -9.96
CA LEU A 416 -1.20 -22.10 -10.84
C LEU A 416 -0.26 -23.19 -11.37
N PRO A 417 -0.20 -23.43 -12.68
CA PRO A 417 0.86 -24.27 -13.20
C PRO A 417 2.18 -23.62 -12.82
N PRO A 418 3.22 -24.41 -12.48
CA PRO A 418 4.55 -23.87 -12.31
C PRO A 418 4.89 -23.07 -13.58
N TYR A 419 5.31 -21.82 -13.37
CA TYR A 419 5.83 -20.87 -14.35
C TYR A 419 5.57 -21.21 -15.83
N GLY A 420 4.58 -20.54 -16.45
CA GLY A 420 4.50 -20.41 -17.91
C GLY A 420 3.53 -21.34 -18.66
N ALA A 421 2.83 -22.29 -18.03
CA ALA A 421 1.87 -23.16 -18.75
C ALA A 421 0.42 -22.66 -18.66
N GLN A 422 0.06 -21.65 -19.45
CA GLN A 422 -1.25 -20.98 -19.43
C GLN A 422 -2.35 -21.77 -20.17
N TYR A 423 -2.88 -22.85 -19.60
CA TYR A 423 -4.04 -23.52 -20.21
C TYR A 423 -5.32 -22.67 -20.01
N GLY A 424 -5.78 -22.01 -21.08
CA GLY A 424 -7.11 -21.38 -21.17
C GLY A 424 -7.24 -19.94 -20.66
N ARG A 425 -6.15 -19.26 -20.30
CA ARG A 425 -6.17 -17.84 -19.85
C ARG A 425 -5.68 -16.93 -20.98
N ILE A 426 -6.53 -16.00 -21.43
CA ILE A 426 -6.26 -15.14 -22.60
C ILE A 426 -5.94 -13.71 -22.11
N PRO A 427 -4.75 -13.14 -22.42
CA PRO A 427 -4.41 -11.76 -22.04
C PRO A 427 -5.39 -10.70 -22.55
N SER A 428 -6.04 -10.93 -23.69
CA SER A 428 -7.08 -10.07 -24.26
C SER A 428 -8.33 -9.98 -23.39
N ALA A 429 -8.55 -10.93 -22.46
CA ALA A 429 -9.70 -10.92 -21.55
C ALA A 429 -9.54 -9.96 -20.36
N LEU A 430 -8.54 -9.08 -20.36
CA LEU A 430 -8.28 -8.13 -19.28
C LEU A 430 -9.05 -6.82 -19.48
N THR A 431 -9.87 -6.48 -18.50
CA THR A 431 -10.62 -5.23 -18.43
C THR A 431 -9.89 -4.19 -17.57
N ALA A 432 -9.09 -4.63 -16.59
CA ALA A 432 -8.33 -3.72 -15.74
C ALA A 432 -7.24 -2.97 -16.53
N LYS A 433 -7.18 -1.66 -16.30
CA LYS A 433 -6.18 -0.74 -16.83
C LYS A 433 -5.20 -0.38 -15.72
N CYS A 434 -4.10 0.26 -16.10
CA CYS A 434 -3.06 0.73 -15.19
C CYS A 434 -3.42 2.04 -14.50
N THR A 435 -4.54 2.02 -13.77
CA THR A 435 -5.11 3.17 -13.05
C THR A 435 -5.50 2.76 -11.64
N ASP A 436 -5.80 3.72 -10.77
CA ASP A 436 -6.30 3.45 -9.42
C ASP A 436 -7.80 3.15 -9.42
N TYR A 437 -8.23 2.16 -8.65
CA TYR A 437 -9.59 1.63 -8.57
C TYR A 437 -10.16 1.75 -7.16
N CYS A 438 -11.44 2.13 -7.07
CA CYS A 438 -12.24 1.91 -5.87
C CYS A 438 -12.71 0.45 -5.86
N GLN A 439 -12.54 -0.24 -4.74
CA GLN A 439 -12.96 -1.62 -4.57
C GLN A 439 -14.20 -1.70 -3.67
N TYR A 440 -15.21 -2.44 -4.11
CA TYR A 440 -16.40 -2.75 -3.34
C TYR A 440 -16.39 -4.24 -3.05
N SER A 441 -16.18 -4.59 -1.80
CA SER A 441 -16.04 -5.96 -1.34
C SER A 441 -17.37 -6.44 -0.79
N PHE A 442 -17.83 -7.60 -1.26
CA PHE A 442 -19.04 -8.27 -0.79
C PHE A 442 -18.70 -9.69 -0.37
N GLN A 443 -18.83 -9.97 0.92
CA GLN A 443 -18.76 -11.33 1.45
C GLN A 443 -20.19 -11.83 1.65
N HIS A 444 -20.51 -12.97 1.06
CA HIS A 444 -21.87 -13.54 1.12
C HIS A 444 -21.87 -15.06 1.13
N ASN A 445 -22.94 -15.65 1.67
CA ASN A 445 -23.09 -17.11 1.71
C ASN A 445 -23.96 -17.60 0.56
N ILE A 446 -23.54 -18.70 -0.07
CA ILE A 446 -24.46 -19.53 -0.85
C ILE A 446 -25.10 -20.60 0.03
N TYR A 447 -26.36 -20.87 -0.26
CA TYR A 447 -27.15 -21.91 0.38
C TYR A 447 -27.09 -23.15 -0.51
N SER A 448 -26.47 -24.22 0.00
CA SER A 448 -26.64 -25.55 -0.58
C SER A 448 -27.36 -26.45 0.41
N ASN A 449 -28.38 -27.15 -0.10
CA ASN A 449 -29.02 -28.22 0.64
C ASN A 449 -28.07 -29.41 0.62
N ASN A 450 -27.86 -30.05 1.78
CA ASN A 450 -27.10 -31.29 1.85
C ASN A 450 -27.69 -32.35 0.89
N GLU A 451 -26.86 -32.91 -0.01
CA GLU A 451 -27.26 -34.00 -0.91
C GLU A 451 -27.75 -35.25 -0.15
N TYR A 452 -27.39 -35.40 1.13
CA TYR A 452 -27.71 -36.54 1.97
C TYR A 452 -29.03 -36.45 2.74
N GLY A 453 -29.91 -35.48 2.44
CA GLY A 453 -31.28 -35.47 2.96
C GLY A 453 -31.44 -35.21 4.47
N THR A 454 -30.39 -34.77 5.17
CA THR A 454 -30.40 -34.55 6.63
C THR A 454 -30.95 -33.20 7.08
N GLY A 455 -31.47 -32.37 6.16
CA GLY A 455 -31.99 -31.03 6.49
C GLY A 455 -30.93 -30.01 6.93
N GLN A 456 -29.64 -30.38 6.94
CA GLN A 456 -28.55 -29.46 7.22
C GLN A 456 -28.26 -28.58 6.00
N THR A 457 -28.27 -27.26 6.20
CA THR A 457 -27.87 -26.27 5.18
C THR A 457 -26.39 -25.97 5.35
N TYR A 458 -25.60 -26.17 4.29
CA TYR A 458 -24.20 -25.76 4.29
C TYR A 458 -24.09 -24.31 3.84
N TYR A 459 -23.22 -23.56 4.54
CA TYR A 459 -22.85 -22.19 4.18
C TYR A 459 -21.44 -22.20 3.61
N SER A 460 -21.31 -21.91 2.31
CA SER A 460 -20.00 -21.57 1.74
C SER A 460 -19.90 -20.06 1.65
N LYS A 461 -18.88 -19.50 2.28
CA LYS A 461 -18.54 -18.07 2.19
C LYS A 461 -17.91 -17.81 0.83
N LEU A 462 -18.46 -16.85 0.10
CA LEU A 462 -17.97 -16.38 -1.18
C LEU A 462 -17.60 -14.90 -1.05
N HIS A 463 -16.64 -14.46 -1.87
CA HIS A 463 -16.18 -13.09 -1.89
C HIS A 463 -16.27 -12.56 -3.33
N THR A 464 -16.98 -11.46 -3.51
CA THR A 464 -17.02 -10.74 -4.79
C THR A 464 -16.46 -9.34 -4.59
N ILE A 465 -15.51 -8.96 -5.44
CA ILE A 465 -14.93 -7.62 -5.45
C ILE A 465 -15.34 -6.94 -6.75
N VAL A 466 -16.04 -5.82 -6.66
CA VAL A 466 -16.30 -4.93 -7.80
C VAL A 466 -15.25 -3.84 -7.78
N ALA A 467 -14.47 -3.71 -8.85
CA ALA A 467 -13.47 -2.66 -8.98
C ALA A 467 -13.92 -1.65 -10.05
N ILE A 468 -14.05 -0.38 -9.66
CA ILE A 468 -14.41 0.72 -10.57
C ILE A 468 -13.24 1.71 -10.62
N PRO A 469 -12.74 2.12 -11.80
CA PRO A 469 -11.70 3.12 -11.89
C PRO A 469 -12.09 4.39 -11.12
N SER A 470 -11.16 4.95 -10.36
CA SER A 470 -11.39 6.14 -9.53
C SER A 470 -11.92 7.35 -10.33
N THR A 471 -11.54 7.41 -11.61
CA THR A 471 -11.94 8.40 -12.62
C THR A 471 -13.37 8.22 -13.13
N ASP A 472 -13.92 7.00 -13.05
CA ASP A 472 -15.18 6.61 -13.66
C ASP A 472 -16.35 7.01 -12.75
N THR A 473 -16.55 8.33 -12.65
CA THR A 473 -17.55 8.97 -11.78
C THR A 473 -18.98 8.56 -12.13
N THR A 474 -19.31 8.40 -13.41
CA THR A 474 -20.64 8.01 -13.89
C THR A 474 -20.97 6.58 -13.49
N THR A 475 -20.05 5.65 -13.78
CA THR A 475 -20.19 4.24 -13.38
C THR A 475 -20.34 4.12 -11.88
N ARG A 476 -19.46 4.80 -11.14
CA ARG A 476 -19.48 4.77 -9.67
C ARG A 476 -20.79 5.27 -9.10
N SER A 477 -21.23 6.48 -9.46
CA SER A 477 -22.45 7.06 -8.91
C SER A 477 -23.69 6.23 -9.25
N ALA A 478 -23.73 5.64 -10.45
CA ALA A 478 -24.80 4.72 -10.82
C ALA A 478 -24.76 3.41 -9.99
N PHE A 479 -23.58 2.84 -9.77
CA PHE A 479 -23.38 1.64 -8.96
C PHE A 479 -23.74 1.87 -7.49
N GLU A 480 -23.15 2.89 -6.85
CA GLU A 480 -23.44 3.26 -5.47
C GLU A 480 -24.94 3.56 -5.28
N GLY A 481 -25.58 4.25 -6.22
CA GLY A 481 -27.03 4.50 -6.17
C GLY A 481 -27.87 3.22 -6.21
N ALA A 482 -27.57 2.31 -7.14
CA ALA A 482 -28.33 1.07 -7.30
C ALA A 482 -28.09 0.08 -6.15
N ILE A 483 -26.84 -0.12 -5.72
CA ILE A 483 -26.50 -1.08 -4.66
C ILE A 483 -27.01 -0.62 -3.30
N ASN A 484 -26.94 0.69 -2.98
CA ASN A 484 -27.49 1.22 -1.73
C ASN A 484 -29.02 1.20 -1.73
N SER A 485 -29.67 1.38 -2.89
CA SER A 485 -31.12 1.15 -3.02
C SER A 485 -31.48 -0.30 -2.73
N TRP A 486 -30.69 -1.26 -3.23
CA TRP A 486 -30.90 -2.68 -2.95
C TRP A 486 -30.69 -3.00 -1.47
N ILE A 487 -29.58 -2.58 -0.87
CA ILE A 487 -29.29 -2.79 0.56
C ILE A 487 -30.38 -2.19 1.45
N GLY A 488 -30.82 -0.97 1.12
CA GLY A 488 -31.95 -0.32 1.81
C GLY A 488 -33.24 -1.14 1.69
N SER A 489 -33.52 -1.75 0.53
CA SER A 489 -34.72 -2.59 0.35
C SER A 489 -34.71 -3.87 1.21
N LEU A 490 -33.53 -4.34 1.62
CA LEU A 490 -33.41 -5.56 2.42
C LEU A 490 -33.66 -5.31 3.92
N ASN A 491 -33.62 -4.06 4.40
CA ASN A 491 -33.66 -3.69 5.83
C ASN A 491 -32.58 -4.39 6.69
N CYS A 492 -31.39 -4.60 6.13
CA CYS A 492 -30.26 -5.18 6.86
C CYS A 492 -29.47 -4.09 7.61
N PRO A 493 -28.76 -4.42 8.71
CA PRO A 493 -27.86 -3.50 9.41
C PRO A 493 -26.52 -3.34 8.66
N ILE A 494 -26.58 -3.03 7.36
CA ILE A 494 -25.41 -2.76 6.52
C ILE A 494 -25.38 -1.26 6.28
N SER A 495 -24.25 -0.61 6.58
CA SER A 495 -24.06 0.81 6.32
C SER A 495 -24.09 1.10 4.83
N THR A 496 -24.49 2.31 4.46
CA THR A 496 -24.40 2.79 3.08
C THR A 496 -22.97 2.64 2.57
N ILE A 497 -22.82 1.99 1.42
CA ILE A 497 -21.54 1.74 0.78
C ILE A 497 -21.17 2.98 -0.04
N THR A 498 -20.08 3.63 0.34
CA THR A 498 -19.59 4.82 -0.37
C THR A 498 -18.08 4.83 -0.35
N ARG A 499 -17.45 5.26 -1.45
CA ARG A 499 -15.99 5.39 -1.55
C ARG A 499 -15.32 6.36 -0.57
N SER A 500 -16.09 7.20 0.15
CA SER A 500 -15.55 8.37 0.85
C SER A 500 -14.82 8.06 2.15
N ILE A 501 -15.01 6.87 2.73
CA ILE A 501 -14.44 6.49 4.03
C ILE A 501 -14.10 5.01 3.99
N ASP A 502 -12.97 4.62 4.58
CA ASP A 502 -12.64 3.22 4.87
C ASP A 502 -13.72 2.60 5.76
N GLN A 503 -14.39 1.57 5.27
CA GLN A 503 -15.47 0.89 5.98
C GLN A 503 -15.03 -0.42 6.66
N ASP A 504 -13.78 -0.85 6.47
CA ASP A 504 -13.29 -2.18 6.89
C ASP A 504 -12.58 -2.22 8.25
N ARG A 505 -12.59 -1.12 9.02
CA ARG A 505 -12.06 -1.09 10.39
C ARG A 505 -13.17 -1.03 11.44
N PRO A 506 -13.16 -1.90 12.47
CA PRO A 506 -13.81 -1.55 13.72
C PRO A 506 -13.15 -0.27 14.24
N LYS A 507 -13.97 0.71 14.63
CA LYS A 507 -13.51 1.91 15.34
C LYS A 507 -12.79 1.54 16.64
#